data_AF-A0A6I3LEN1-F1
#
_entry.id   AF-A0A6I3LEN1-F1
#
_cell.length_a   1.000
_cell.length_b   1.000
_cell.length_c   1.000
_cell.angle_alpha   90.00
_cell.angle_beta   90.00
_cell.angle_gamma   90.00
#
_symmetry.space_group_name_H-M   'P 1'
#
loop_
_entity.id
_entity.type
_entity.pdbx_description
1 polymer ?
#
loop_
_entity_poly.entity_id
_entity_poly.type
_entity_poly.pdbx_seq_one_letter_code
_entity_poly.pdbx_strand_id
1 'polypeptide(L)'
;IGASPESLVSVKNGIVTTNPIAGTRPRGATDEEDKALATDLLSDEKETAEHRMLVDLGRNDIGRISETTSVQVTKYMEVELFRYVMHLTSVV
;
A
#
# COMPACT_ATOMS: atom_id res chain seq x y z
N ILE A 1 14.76 -10.95 -14.81
CA ILE A 1 13.33 -10.84 -14.45
C ILE A 1 13.27 -10.01 -13.17
N GLY A 2 12.76 -8.79 -13.25
CA GLY A 2 12.54 -7.94 -12.08
C GLY A 2 11.05 -7.96 -11.74
N ALA A 3 10.70 -8.29 -10.51
CA ALA A 3 9.35 -8.09 -9.99
C ALA A 3 9.37 -6.78 -9.21
N SER A 4 8.86 -5.71 -9.81
CA SER A 4 8.53 -4.51 -9.03
C SER A 4 7.33 -4.89 -8.14
N PRO A 5 7.43 -4.79 -6.81
CA PRO A 5 6.29 -5.00 -5.93
C PRO A 5 5.23 -3.91 -6.14
N GLU A 6 5.63 -2.76 -6.69
CA GLU A 6 4.75 -1.63 -6.97
C GLU A 6 4.34 -1.60 -8.44
N SER A 7 3.04 -1.60 -8.68
CA SER A 7 2.44 -1.32 -9.99
C SER A 7 2.09 0.17 -10.04
N LEU A 8 2.72 0.93 -10.95
CA LEU A 8 2.45 2.35 -11.14
C LEU A 8 0.94 2.61 -11.35
N VAL A 9 0.32 1.87 -12.27
CA VAL A 9 -1.12 1.88 -12.52
C VAL A 9 -1.52 0.61 -13.27
N SER A 10 -2.71 0.07 -12.99
CA SER A 10 -3.34 -1.02 -13.75
C SER A 10 -4.69 -0.55 -14.28
N VAL A 11 -5.02 -0.92 -15.51
CA VAL A 11 -6.35 -0.66 -16.10
C VAL A 11 -6.95 -1.97 -16.58
N LYS A 12 -8.13 -2.31 -16.06
CA LYS A 12 -8.86 -3.52 -16.46
C LYS A 12 -10.35 -3.24 -16.51
N ASN A 13 -10.98 -3.55 -17.65
CA ASN A 13 -12.42 -3.37 -17.85
C ASN A 13 -12.91 -1.94 -17.53
N GLY A 14 -12.11 -0.92 -17.86
CA GLY A 14 -12.42 0.48 -17.57
C GLY A 14 -12.16 0.92 -16.12
N ILE A 15 -11.71 0.01 -15.25
CA ILE A 15 -11.33 0.33 -13.87
C ILE A 15 -9.84 0.62 -13.83
N VAL A 16 -9.49 1.81 -13.35
CA VAL A 16 -8.11 2.23 -13.05
C VAL A 16 -7.82 1.90 -11.59
N THR A 17 -6.67 1.31 -11.32
CA THR A 17 -6.23 0.94 -9.97
C THR A 17 -4.78 1.32 -9.76
N THR A 18 -4.45 1.89 -8.61
CA THR A 18 -3.07 2.05 -8.14
C THR A 18 -2.91 1.45 -6.74
N ASN A 19 -1.71 0.98 -6.45
CA ASN A 19 -1.40 0.28 -5.21
C ASN A 19 -0.30 1.05 -4.48
N PRO A 20 -0.61 2.08 -3.69
CA PRO A 20 0.39 2.76 -2.87
C PRO A 20 1.08 1.77 -1.94
N ILE A 21 2.41 1.81 -1.90
CA ILE A 21 3.25 0.99 -1.00
C ILE A 21 4.22 1.93 -0.27
N ALA A 22 4.22 1.89 1.06
CA ALA A 22 5.21 2.58 1.89
C ALA A 22 5.44 1.84 3.18
N GLY A 23 6.45 2.26 3.94
CA GLY A 23 6.86 1.56 5.15
C GLY A 23 7.50 0.22 4.86
N THR A 24 8.59 -0.10 5.55
CA THR A 24 9.28 -1.37 5.38
C THR A 24 9.72 -1.92 6.73
N ARG A 25 9.48 -3.21 6.94
CA ARG A 25 10.16 -4.01 7.97
C ARG A 25 10.66 -5.32 7.35
N PRO A 26 11.76 -5.92 7.84
CA PRO A 26 12.14 -7.27 7.45
C PRO A 26 11.09 -8.28 7.93
N ARG A 27 11.10 -9.49 7.37
CA ARG A 27 10.36 -10.62 7.96
C ARG A 27 11.04 -11.08 9.26
N GLY A 28 10.23 -11.46 10.25
CA GLY A 28 10.71 -12.02 11.51
C GLY A 28 11.28 -13.44 11.33
N ALA A 29 12.19 -13.84 12.21
CA ALA A 29 12.72 -15.20 12.26
C ALA A 29 11.71 -16.20 12.87
N THR A 30 10.75 -15.69 13.65
CA THR A 30 9.61 -16.46 14.17
C THR A 30 8.29 -15.75 13.89
N ASP A 31 7.17 -16.48 14.01
CA ASP A 31 5.83 -15.92 13.81
C ASP A 31 5.51 -14.81 14.82
N GLU A 32 6.04 -14.88 16.03
CA GLU A 32 5.88 -13.85 17.07
C GLU A 32 6.65 -12.58 16.70
N GLU A 33 7.90 -12.72 16.24
CA GLU A 33 8.71 -11.60 15.78
C GLU A 33 8.09 -10.94 14.54
N ASP A 34 7.59 -11.74 13.60
CA ASP A 34 6.95 -11.23 12.37
C ASP A 34 5.69 -10.40 12.68
N LYS A 35 4.88 -10.86 13.64
CA LYS A 35 3.70 -10.12 14.14
C LYS A 35 4.08 -8.86 14.90
N ALA A 36 5.16 -8.90 15.68
CA ALA A 36 5.67 -7.75 16.40
C ALA A 36 6.15 -6.67 15.43
N LEU A 37 6.91 -7.05 14.39
CA LEU A 37 7.38 -6.14 13.33
C LEU A 37 6.22 -5.54 12.52
N ALA A 38 5.17 -6.33 12.24
CA ALA A 38 3.97 -5.82 11.58
C ALA A 38 3.22 -4.79 12.44
N THR A 39 3.12 -5.05 13.74
CA THR A 39 2.49 -4.12 14.70
C THR A 39 3.31 -2.85 14.86
N ASP A 40 4.64 -2.98 14.96
CA ASP A 40 5.58 -1.86 15.00
C ASP A 40 5.38 -0.96 13.77
N LEU A 41 5.36 -1.55 12.56
CA LEU A 41 5.15 -0.81 11.32
C LEU A 41 3.80 -0.07 11.27
N LEU A 42 2.72 -0.69 11.74
CA LEU A 42 1.40 -0.06 11.82
C LEU A 42 1.33 1.07 12.86
N SER A 43 2.18 1.02 13.88
CA SER A 43 2.22 2.00 14.96
C SER A 43 3.22 3.15 14.72
N ASP A 44 4.07 3.02 13.70
CA ASP A 44 5.06 4.04 13.34
C ASP A 44 4.36 5.26 12.72
N GLU A 45 4.30 6.36 13.46
CA GLU A 45 3.63 7.60 13.05
C GLU A 45 4.22 8.18 11.75
N LYS A 46 5.52 8.01 11.53
CA LYS A 46 6.18 8.50 10.33
C LYS A 46 5.74 7.69 9.13
N GLU A 47 5.85 6.36 9.21
CA GLU A 47 5.53 5.47 8.09
C GLU A 47 4.04 5.53 7.72
N THR A 48 3.16 5.60 8.73
CA THR A 48 1.71 5.75 8.50
C THR A 48 1.34 7.11 7.90
N ALA A 49 2.05 8.19 8.27
CA ALA A 49 1.86 9.51 7.67
C ALA A 49 2.32 9.55 6.20
N GLU A 50 3.49 8.98 5.90
CA GLU A 50 4.00 8.87 4.53
C GLU A 50 3.05 8.04 3.65
N HIS A 51 2.57 6.90 4.15
CA HIS A 51 1.62 6.06 3.41
C HIS A 51 0.29 6.77 3.14
N ARG A 52 -0.25 7.48 4.14
CA ARG A 52 -1.49 8.29 3.97
C ARG A 52 -1.32 9.33 2.86
N MET A 53 -0.19 10.03 2.85
CA MET A 53 0.12 11.01 1.81
C MET A 53 0.11 10.38 0.41
N LEU A 54 0.69 9.17 0.24
CA LEU A 54 0.68 8.47 -1.04
C LEU A 54 -0.73 8.03 -1.47
N VAL A 55 -1.56 7.57 -0.53
CA VAL A 55 -2.97 7.25 -0.81
C VAL A 55 -3.73 8.48 -1.29
N ASP A 56 -3.55 9.62 -0.63
CA ASP A 56 -4.21 10.87 -1.03
C ASP A 56 -3.73 11.36 -2.41
N LEU A 57 -2.43 11.22 -2.71
CA LEU A 57 -1.88 11.51 -4.04
C LEU A 57 -2.50 10.59 -5.10
N GLY A 58 -2.53 9.27 -4.86
CA GLY A 58 -3.14 8.30 -5.78
C GLY A 58 -4.61 8.57 -6.04
N ARG A 59 -5.38 8.91 -5.00
CA ARG A 59 -6.79 9.32 -5.12
C ARG A 59 -6.96 10.59 -5.95
N ASN A 60 -6.10 11.59 -5.74
CA ASN A 60 -6.13 12.82 -6.52
C ASN A 60 -5.86 12.52 -8.00
N ASP A 61 -4.82 11.74 -8.27
CA ASP A 61 -4.38 11.41 -9.62
C ASP A 61 -5.43 10.61 -10.40
N ILE A 62 -5.99 9.56 -9.80
CA ILE A 62 -7.08 8.76 -10.39
C ILE A 62 -8.36 9.60 -10.51
N GLY A 63 -8.64 10.47 -9.54
CA GLY A 63 -9.81 11.35 -9.55
C GLY A 63 -9.86 12.31 -10.74
N ARG A 64 -8.70 12.70 -11.30
CA ARG A 64 -8.66 13.57 -12.50
C ARG A 64 -9.18 12.91 -13.77
N ILE A 65 -9.25 11.57 -13.82
CA ILE A 65 -9.61 10.80 -15.01
C ILE A 65 -10.80 9.85 -14.79
N SER A 66 -11.37 9.83 -13.59
CA SER A 66 -12.46 8.91 -13.21
C SER A 66 -13.80 9.64 -13.11
N GLU A 67 -14.90 8.89 -13.14
CA GLU A 67 -16.22 9.48 -12.91
C GLU A 67 -16.32 10.09 -11.51
N THR A 68 -17.04 11.21 -11.39
CA THR A 68 -17.26 11.87 -10.10
C THR A 68 -17.81 10.87 -9.07
N THR A 69 -17.23 10.84 -7.86
CA THR A 69 -17.58 9.92 -6.77
C THR A 69 -17.27 8.42 -6.98
N SER A 70 -16.63 8.04 -8.08
CA SER A 70 -16.29 6.62 -8.34
C SER A 70 -15.01 6.13 -7.65
N VAL A 71 -14.11 7.03 -7.25
CA VAL A 71 -12.82 6.68 -6.63
C VAL A 71 -13.01 6.16 -5.20
N GLN A 72 -12.51 4.96 -4.93
CA GLN A 72 -12.67 4.28 -3.64
C GLN A 72 -11.35 3.66 -3.19
N VAL A 73 -11.09 3.70 -1.88
CA VAL A 73 -9.97 2.96 -1.29
C VAL A 73 -10.51 1.63 -0.80
N THR A 74 -10.18 0.54 -1.49
CA THR A 74 -10.73 -0.81 -1.21
C THR A 74 -9.88 -1.60 -0.20
N LYS A 75 -8.61 -1.24 -0.07
CA LYS A 75 -7.66 -1.72 0.94
C LYS A 75 -6.93 -0.50 1.49
N TYR A 76 -6.87 -0.33 2.81
CA TYR A 76 -6.26 0.85 3.40
C TYR A 76 -5.27 0.48 4.50
N MET A 77 -3.99 0.81 4.26
CA MET A 77 -2.93 0.75 5.26
C MET A 77 -2.83 -0.63 5.94
N GLU A 78 -2.90 -1.69 5.15
CA GLU A 78 -2.74 -3.05 5.65
C GLU A 78 -1.30 -3.52 5.44
N VAL A 79 -0.78 -4.29 6.40
CA VAL A 79 0.54 -4.91 6.27
C VAL A 79 0.44 -6.10 5.30
N GLU A 80 1.22 -6.04 4.23
CA GLU A 80 1.34 -7.13 3.27
C GLU A 80 2.73 -7.77 3.37
N LEU A 81 2.74 -9.10 3.48
CA LEU A 81 3.94 -9.89 3.71
C LEU A 81 4.53 -10.35 2.38
N PHE A 82 5.74 -9.90 2.09
CA PHE A 82 6.55 -10.39 0.97
C PHE A 82 7.57 -11.43 1.47
N ARG A 83 8.35 -11.97 0.53
CA ARG A 83 9.33 -13.03 0.84
C ARG A 83 10.37 -12.61 1.89
N TYR A 84 10.83 -11.36 1.85
CA TYR A 84 11.93 -10.87 2.69
C TYR A 84 11.58 -9.66 3.55
N VAL A 85 10.50 -8.97 3.20
CA VAL A 85 10.05 -7.73 3.84
C VAL A 85 8.54 -7.72 3.96
N MET A 86 8.01 -6.74 4.68
CA MET A 86 6.61 -6.37 4.72
C MET A 86 6.46 -4.87 4.49
N HIS A 87 5.31 -4.47 3.93
CA HIS A 87 4.99 -3.08 3.64
C HIS A 87 3.57 -2.71 4.06
N LEU A 88 3.33 -1.43 4.33
CA LEU A 88 1.97 -0.88 4.33
C LEU A 88 1.49 -0.79 2.88
N THR A 89 0.29 -1.28 2.62
CA THR A 89 -0.29 -1.34 1.28
C THR A 89 -1.70 -0.80 1.30
N SER A 90 -2.07 -0.12 0.22
CA SER A 90 -3.44 0.29 -0.05
C SER A 90 -3.81 -0.03 -1.50
N VAL A 91 -5.10 -0.01 -1.82
CA VAL A 91 -5.62 -0.15 -3.18
C VAL A 91 -6.63 0.96 -3.41
N VAL A 92 -6.37 1.80 -4.41
CA VAL A 92 -7.18 2.95 -4.83
C VAL A 92 -7.67 2.73 -6.25
#